data_AF-A0A929I8M6-F1
#
_entry.id   AF-A0A929I8M6-F1
#
_cell.length_a   1.000
_cell.length_b   1.000
_cell.length_c   1.000
_cell.angle_alpha   90.00
_cell.angle_beta   90.00
_cell.angle_gamma   90.00
#
_symmetry.space_group_name_H-M   'P 1'
#
loop_
_entity.id
_entity.type
_entity.pdbx_description
1 polymer ?
#
loop_
_entity_poly.entity_id
_entity_poly.type
_entity_poly.pdbx_seq_one_letter_code
_entity_poly.pdbx_strand_id
1 'polypeptide(L)'
;MFGIGMPELLVILVVALIIIGPKKLPDVAKALGKGFSEFRKATENVKESLHVDEIKDEVDDIKDSLLYGTSDENEKDTSPEKDKSDFANRKS
;
A
#
# COMPACT_ATOMS: atom_id res chain seq x y z
N MET A 1 -3.73 -22.43 25.97
CA MET A 1 -4.93 -23.29 25.84
C MET A 1 -6.07 -22.39 25.38
N PHE A 2 -6.86 -22.82 24.38
CA PHE A 2 -7.83 -22.04 23.59
C PHE A 2 -7.27 -21.33 22.35
N GLY A 3 -6.88 -22.12 21.35
CA GLY A 3 -6.99 -21.68 19.96
C GLY A 3 -8.31 -22.23 19.43
N ILE A 4 -9.17 -21.37 18.87
CA ILE A 4 -10.31 -21.85 18.09
C ILE A 4 -9.71 -22.50 16.85
N GLY A 5 -9.68 -23.83 16.85
CA GLY A 5 -9.26 -24.61 15.71
C GLY A 5 -10.36 -24.67 14.66
N MET A 6 -9.99 -25.22 13.50
CA MET A 6 -10.97 -25.58 12.48
C MET A 6 -12.09 -26.49 13.02
N PRO A 7 -11.84 -27.48 13.91
CA PRO A 7 -12.91 -28.32 14.46
C PRO A 7 -13.95 -27.53 15.26
N GLU A 8 -13.52 -26.62 16.14
CA GLU A 8 -14.41 -25.81 16.97
C GLU A 8 -15.27 -24.86 16.11
N LEU A 9 -14.68 -24.25 15.08
CA LEU A 9 -15.41 -23.40 14.14
C LEU A 9 -16.48 -24.19 13.38
N LEU A 10 -16.18 -25.44 12.99
CA LEU A 10 -17.12 -26.32 12.28
C LEU A 10 -18.32 -26.68 13.16
N VAL A 11 -18.11 -26.96 14.45
CA VAL A 11 -19.20 -27.22 15.41
C VAL A 11 -20.12 -26.00 15.54
N ILE A 12 -19.55 -24.80 15.68
CA ILE A 12 -20.33 -23.56 15.75
C ILE A 12 -21.10 -23.34 14.44
N LEU A 13 -20.48 -23.61 13.29
CA LEU A 13 -21.12 -23.51 11.99
C LEU A 13 -22.33 -24.45 11.88
N VAL A 14 -22.21 -25.70 12.33
CA VAL A 14 -23.33 -26.66 12.33
C VAL A 14 -24.50 -26.17 13.21
N VAL A 15 -24.22 -25.64 14.39
CA VAL A 15 -25.25 -25.08 15.27
C VAL A 15 -25.94 -23.87 14.61
N ALA A 16 -25.16 -22.96 14.02
CA ALA A 16 -25.70 -21.81 13.29
C ALA A 16 -26.55 -22.25 12.07
N LEU A 17 -26.13 -23.31 11.38
CA LEU A 17 -26.86 -23.91 10.26
C LEU A 17 -28.17 -24.56 10.67
N ILE A 18 -28.28 -25.08 11.90
CA ILE A 18 -29.56 -25.61 12.41
C ILE A 18 -30.54 -24.46 12.66
N ILE A 19 -30.06 -23.35 13.24
CA ILE A 19 -30.89 -22.18 13.56
C ILE A 19 -31.35 -21.47 12.28
N ILE A 20 -30.42 -21.19 11.36
CA ILE A 20 -30.69 -20.43 10.14
C ILE A 20 -31.23 -21.34 9.02
N GLY A 21 -30.75 -22.58 8.96
CA GLY A 21 -31.02 -23.53 7.88
C GLY A 21 -29.96 -23.45 6.76
N PRO A 22 -29.40 -24.59 6.28
CA PRO A 22 -28.37 -24.59 5.24
C PRO A 22 -28.86 -24.06 3.89
N LYS A 23 -30.17 -24.14 3.63
CA LYS A 23 -30.79 -23.56 2.43
C LYS A 23 -30.84 -22.03 2.47
N LYS A 24 -30.88 -21.42 3.66
CA LYS A 24 -30.95 -19.95 3.82
C LYS A 24 -29.57 -19.30 3.88
N LEU A 25 -28.52 -20.03 4.24
CA LEU A 25 -27.15 -19.52 4.21
C LEU A 25 -26.74 -18.90 2.86
N PRO A 26 -26.97 -19.53 1.69
CA PRO A 26 -26.63 -18.90 0.41
C PRO A 26 -27.43 -17.63 0.14
N ASP A 27 -28.67 -17.54 0.61
CA ASP A 27 -29.50 -16.35 0.42
C ASP A 27 -29.00 -15.19 1.31
N VAL A 28 -28.65 -15.48 2.57
CA VAL A 28 -28.02 -14.50 3.49
C VAL A 28 -26.68 -14.03 2.93
N ALA A 29 -25.83 -14.96 2.47
CA ALA A 29 -24.54 -14.62 1.87
C ALA A 29 -24.70 -13.76 0.60
N LYS A 30 -25.69 -14.06 -0.26
CA LYS A 30 -26.01 -13.23 -1.44
C LYS A 30 -26.49 -11.83 -1.04
N ALA A 31 -27.35 -11.72 -0.03
CA ALA A 31 -27.84 -10.43 0.44
C ALA A 31 -26.71 -9.58 1.03
N LEU A 32 -25.88 -10.16 1.91
CA LEU A 32 -24.71 -9.51 2.48
C LEU A 32 -23.68 -9.15 1.41
N GLY A 33 -23.43 -10.05 0.44
CA GLY A 33 -22.49 -9.82 -0.65
C GLY A 33 -22.92 -8.66 -1.56
N LYS A 34 -24.21 -8.57 -1.88
CA LYS A 34 -24.76 -7.42 -2.62
C LYS A 34 -24.61 -6.12 -1.82
N GLY A 35 -25.01 -6.13 -0.55
CA GLY A 35 -24.85 -4.95 0.32
C GLY A 35 -23.40 -4.51 0.47
N PHE A 36 -22.46 -5.46 0.62
CA PHE A 36 -21.03 -5.16 0.70
C PHE A 36 -20.48 -4.61 -0.62
N SER A 37 -20.93 -5.15 -1.77
CA SER A 37 -20.55 -4.63 -3.08
C SER A 37 -21.05 -3.21 -3.32
N GLU A 38 -22.30 -2.92 -2.95
CA GLU A 38 -22.88 -1.58 -3.02
C GLU A 38 -22.20 -0.62 -2.05
N PHE A 39 -21.92 -1.06 -0.81
CA PHE A 39 -21.18 -0.28 0.17
C PHE A 39 -19.76 0.06 -0.31
N ARG A 40 -19.06 -0.92 -0.90
CA ARG A 40 -17.73 -0.69 -1.49
C ARG A 40 -17.78 0.34 -2.61
N LYS A 41 -18.73 0.20 -3.55
CA LYS A 41 -18.91 1.17 -4.64
C LYS A 41 -19.24 2.57 -4.12
N ALA A 42 -20.13 2.66 -3.12
CA ALA A 42 -20.45 3.94 -2.49
C ALA A 42 -19.23 4.56 -1.80
N THR A 43 -18.42 3.76 -1.11
CA THR A 43 -17.17 4.22 -0.48
C THR A 43 -16.15 4.68 -1.52
N GLU A 44 -16.03 3.97 -2.64
CA GLU A 44 -15.14 4.31 -3.75
C GLU A 44 -15.55 5.63 -4.41
N ASN A 45 -16.84 5.80 -4.73
CA ASN A 45 -17.37 7.06 -5.26
C ASN A 45 -17.15 8.23 -4.28
N VAL A 46 -17.30 8.00 -2.97
CA VAL A 46 -17.04 9.02 -1.94
C VAL A 46 -15.55 9.40 -1.93
N LYS A 47 -14.66 8.40 -1.99
CA LYS A 47 -13.19 8.60 -2.04
C LYS A 47 -12.77 9.41 -3.27
N GLU A 48 -13.36 9.13 -4.43
CA GLU A 48 -13.16 9.87 -5.67
C GLU A 48 -13.69 11.30 -5.56
N SER A 49 -14.92 11.49 -5.05
CA SER A 49 -15.54 12.82 -4.90
C SER A 49 -14.83 13.76 -3.93
N LEU A 50 -14.10 13.19 -2.96
CA LEU A 50 -13.35 13.94 -1.95
C LEU A 50 -11.88 14.14 -2.36
N HIS A 51 -11.50 13.80 -3.60
CA HIS A 51 -10.12 13.81 -4.12
C HIS A 51 -9.11 13.22 -3.11
N VAL A 52 -9.53 12.20 -2.37
CA VAL A 52 -8.70 11.61 -1.31
C VAL A 52 -7.47 10.94 -1.93
N ASP A 53 -7.57 10.48 -3.18
CA ASP A 53 -6.43 9.96 -3.93
C ASP A 53 -5.40 11.05 -4.26
N GLU A 54 -5.83 12.25 -4.66
CA GLU A 54 -4.92 13.37 -4.93
C GLU A 54 -4.22 13.85 -3.64
N ILE A 55 -4.96 13.95 -2.53
CA ILE A 55 -4.39 14.29 -1.21
C ILE A 55 -3.44 13.19 -0.73
N LYS A 56 -3.74 11.92 -1.01
CA LYS A 56 -2.93 10.79 -0.57
C LYS A 56 -1.62 10.70 -1.34
N ASP A 57 -1.64 10.94 -2.65
CA ASP A 57 -0.43 10.98 -3.48
C ASP A 57 0.49 12.11 -3.03
N GLU A 58 -0.04 13.31 -2.77
CA GLU A 58 0.74 14.45 -2.23
C GLU A 58 1.32 14.14 -0.84
N VAL A 59 0.55 13.48 0.03
CA VAL A 59 1.01 13.09 1.37
C VAL A 59 2.06 11.97 1.31
N ASP A 60 1.99 11.05 0.35
CA ASP A 60 2.97 9.99 0.19
C ASP A 60 4.29 10.55 -0.39
N ASP A 61 4.26 11.52 -1.31
CA ASP A 61 5.45 12.27 -1.76
C ASP A 61 6.11 13.08 -0.63
N ILE A 62 5.30 13.73 0.21
CA ILE A 62 5.79 14.45 1.41
C ILE A 62 6.40 13.45 2.39
N LYS A 63 5.82 12.27 2.60
CA LYS A 63 6.41 11.25 3.46
C LYS A 63 7.73 10.74 2.88
N ASP A 64 7.82 10.45 1.60
CA ASP A 64 9.05 9.94 1.00
C ASP A 64 10.17 10.98 1.08
N SER A 65 9.87 12.25 0.82
CA SER A 65 10.84 13.34 1.00
C SER A 65 11.22 13.58 2.46
N LEU A 66 10.32 13.39 3.42
CA LEU A 66 10.61 13.54 4.86
C LEU A 66 11.29 12.31 5.48
N LEU A 67 11.04 11.11 4.97
CA LEU A 67 11.56 9.84 5.50
C LEU A 67 12.87 9.42 4.83
N TYR A 68 13.08 9.79 3.56
CA TYR A 68 14.31 9.49 2.81
C TYR A 68 15.19 10.72 2.50
N GLY A 69 14.71 11.95 2.74
CA GLY A 69 15.46 13.19 2.49
C GLY A 69 16.39 13.61 3.62
N THR A 70 17.37 12.79 3.97
CA THR A 70 18.70 13.19 4.52
C THR A 70 19.62 11.98 4.43
N SER A 71 20.11 11.68 3.23
CA SER A 71 21.35 10.93 3.03
C SER A 71 21.88 11.32 1.65
N ASP A 72 23.07 11.93 1.66
CA ASP A 72 23.98 12.18 0.54
C ASP A 72 23.69 13.34 -0.43
N GLU A 73 23.96 14.56 0.04
CA GLU A 73 24.71 15.54 -0.76
C GLU A 73 25.89 16.09 0.07
N ASN A 74 27.06 15.44 0.03
CA ASN A 74 28.33 16.13 0.24
C ASN A 74 29.55 15.32 -0.26
N GLU A 75 29.87 15.40 -1.55
CA GLU A 75 31.28 15.32 -1.99
C GLU A 75 31.49 15.90 -3.40
N LYS A 76 31.30 17.22 -3.54
CA LYS A 76 31.94 18.01 -4.60
C LYS A 76 32.23 19.42 -4.11
N ASP A 77 33.46 19.66 -3.66
CA ASP A 77 34.34 20.81 -3.97
C ASP A 77 35.44 20.90 -2.89
N THR A 78 36.72 20.72 -3.19
CA THR A 78 37.65 21.77 -3.68
C THR A 78 39.06 21.16 -3.54
N SER A 79 40.02 21.27 -4.47
CA SER A 79 40.79 22.47 -4.81
C SER A 79 41.86 22.09 -5.87
N PRO A 80 42.55 23.08 -6.48
CA PRO A 80 42.97 23.06 -7.89
C PRO A 80 44.44 22.69 -8.10
N GLU A 81 44.79 22.21 -9.30
CA GLU A 81 46.14 22.45 -9.83
C GLU A 81 46.11 22.73 -11.33
N LYS A 82 46.46 23.97 -11.65
CA LYS A 82 46.70 24.50 -12.99
C LYS A 82 47.98 23.90 -13.58
N ASP A 83 47.93 23.74 -14.90
CA ASP A 83 49.00 24.12 -15.82
C ASP A 83 50.33 23.37 -15.69
N LYS A 84 50.56 22.47 -16.65
CA LYS A 84 51.76 22.51 -17.48
C LYS A 84 51.54 21.74 -18.77
N SER A 85 51.24 22.53 -19.79
CA SER A 85 51.92 22.48 -21.08
C SER A 85 53.31 21.82 -20.99
N ASP A 86 53.45 20.52 -21.23
CA ASP A 86 54.78 19.89 -21.43
C ASP A 86 54.74 18.47 -22.03
N PHE A 87 53.65 18.07 -22.71
CA PHE A 87 53.72 16.92 -23.63
C PHE A 87 53.71 17.42 -25.07
N ALA A 88 54.82 18.11 -25.36
CA ALA A 88 55.23 18.48 -26.70
C ALA A 88 55.27 17.23 -27.58
N ASN A 89 54.25 17.14 -28.42
CA ASN A 89 54.27 16.57 -29.76
C ASN A 89 55.36 17.26 -30.63
N ARG A 90 56.63 17.13 -30.22
CA ARG A 90 57.83 17.53 -30.96
C ARG A 90 58.98 16.58 -30.63
N LYS A 91 59.30 15.73 -31.61
CA LYS A 91 60.52 14.92 -31.75
C LYS A 91 60.65 13.70 -30.82
N SER A 92 60.27 12.53 -31.32
CA SER A 92 61.20 11.73 -32.11
C SER A 92 60.47 10.71 -32.98
#